data_AF-A0A953RF08-F1
#
_entry.id   AF-A0A953RF08-F1
#
_cell.length_a   1.000
_cell.length_b   1.000
_cell.length_c   1.000
_cell.angle_alpha   90.00
_cell.angle_beta   90.00
_cell.angle_gamma   90.00
#
_symmetry.space_group_name_H-M   'P 1'
#
loop_
_entity.id
_entity.type
_entity.pdbx_description
1 polymer ?
#
loop_
_entity_poly.entity_id
_entity_poly.type
_entity_poly.pdbx_seq_one_letter_code
_entity_poly.pdbx_strand_id
1 'polypeptide(L)'
;MRGSVHSKGSLLLTAWRAPVARPTMDIDLAGKTNNELEDIRSLVGEVCEFATEPDGIEFTAASIEVQRIKEDAEYEGVRVRFNGALAKARIPMQIDIGFEDVIVPRPVEIEYPAMLEFPPPVLMAYPKETVVAEKLEALTVLGLLNSRIKDYYDLALLARLYPFDGNLLAEAIRSTFRHRGTAIDATPVGLTEAFSADPARAVQWRAFVRRSRFESESGLDLDLDEIVAQVRRFASAPLSATAREDAFDLKWRLGGPWA
;
A
#
# COMPACT_ATOMS: atom_id res chain seq x y z
N MET A 1 -27.81 -3.24 -2.06
CA MET A 1 -26.66 -4.04 -1.56
C MET A 1 -25.87 -3.14 -0.63
N ARG A 2 -25.53 -3.57 0.59
CA ARG A 2 -24.56 -2.83 1.40
C ARG A 2 -23.20 -2.98 0.70
N GLY A 3 -22.53 -1.86 0.41
CA GLY A 3 -21.22 -1.89 -0.22
C GLY A 3 -20.16 -2.50 0.71
N SER A 4 -19.01 -2.90 0.16
CA SER A 4 -17.86 -3.38 0.94
C SER A 4 -16.66 -2.45 0.78
N VAL A 5 -15.75 -2.50 1.76
CA VAL A 5 -14.44 -1.85 1.69
C VAL A 5 -13.34 -2.88 1.95
N HIS A 6 -12.22 -2.77 1.25
CA HIS A 6 -11.07 -3.67 1.41
C HIS A 6 -9.84 -2.89 1.88
N SER A 7 -9.07 -3.43 2.81
CA SER A 7 -7.82 -2.81 3.28
C SER A 7 -6.77 -2.81 2.18
N LYS A 8 -6.15 -1.65 1.95
CA LYS A 8 -5.01 -1.48 1.05
C LYS A 8 -3.87 -0.74 1.76
N GLY A 9 -2.83 -0.40 1.00
CA GLY A 9 -1.77 0.49 1.47
C GLY A 9 -0.90 -0.11 2.57
N SER A 10 -0.40 0.78 3.44
CA SER A 10 0.73 0.47 4.33
C SER A 10 0.34 -0.36 5.56
N LEU A 11 -0.92 -0.29 5.98
CA LEU A 11 -1.44 -1.07 7.12
C LEU A 11 -1.35 -2.58 6.88
N LEU A 12 -1.34 -3.02 5.62
CA LEU A 12 -1.16 -4.42 5.27
C LEU A 12 0.20 -4.98 5.68
N LEU A 13 1.25 -4.16 5.77
CA LEU A 13 2.55 -4.61 6.26
C LEU A 13 2.46 -5.05 7.73
N THR A 14 1.71 -4.31 8.55
CA THR A 14 1.40 -4.70 9.94
C THR A 14 0.56 -5.96 9.98
N ALA A 15 -0.47 -6.04 9.14
CA ALA A 15 -1.35 -7.22 9.06
C ALA A 15 -0.57 -8.50 8.68
N TRP A 16 0.40 -8.39 7.76
CA TRP A 16 1.30 -9.50 7.40
C TRP A 16 2.43 -9.75 8.41
N ARG A 17 2.41 -9.07 9.56
CA ARG A 17 3.39 -9.17 10.65
C ARG A 17 4.82 -8.91 10.18
N ALA A 18 5.00 -7.94 9.28
CA ALA A 18 6.33 -7.51 8.88
C ALA A 18 7.04 -6.91 10.12
N PRO A 19 8.21 -7.44 10.53
CA PRO A 19 8.86 -7.08 11.80
C PRO A 19 9.30 -5.61 11.86
N VAL A 20 9.39 -4.95 10.71
CA VAL A 20 9.89 -3.57 10.56
C VAL A 20 8.95 -2.71 9.75
N ALA A 21 7.64 -2.94 9.89
CA ALA A 21 6.63 -2.07 9.29
C ALA A 21 6.83 -0.62 9.76
N ARG A 22 6.98 0.30 8.81
CA ARG A 22 7.07 1.73 9.15
C ARG A 22 5.74 2.23 9.72
N PRO A 23 5.76 3.29 10.55
CA PRO A 23 4.54 3.98 10.94
C PRO A 23 3.75 4.47 9.72
N THR A 24 2.42 4.39 9.82
CA THR A 24 1.47 4.98 8.87
C THR A 24 0.38 5.71 9.64
N MET A 25 0.04 6.91 9.20
CA MET A 25 -1.01 7.73 9.82
C MET A 25 -2.37 7.56 9.14
N ASP A 26 -2.35 7.17 7.87
CA ASP A 26 -3.53 7.11 7.02
C ASP A 26 -4.06 5.67 6.95
N ILE A 27 -5.39 5.54 6.93
CA ILE A 27 -6.10 4.30 6.65
C ILE A 27 -6.50 4.34 5.17
N ASP A 28 -5.85 3.52 4.34
CA ASP A 28 -6.18 3.40 2.93
C ASP A 28 -7.13 2.22 2.70
N LEU A 29 -8.29 2.48 2.09
CA LEU A 29 -9.31 1.49 1.75
C LEU A 29 -9.67 1.54 0.27
N ALA A 30 -10.14 0.41 -0.25
CA ALA A 30 -10.73 0.31 -1.57
C ALA A 30 -12.24 0.08 -1.46
N GLY A 31 -13.03 1.04 -1.96
CA GLY A 31 -14.48 0.99 -1.96
C GLY A 31 -15.04 0.13 -3.09
N LYS A 32 -15.88 -0.84 -2.75
CA LYS A 32 -16.86 -1.50 -3.63
C LYS A 32 -18.26 -1.06 -3.19
N THR A 33 -18.48 0.25 -3.24
CA THR A 33 -19.69 0.94 -2.77
C THR A 33 -19.95 2.18 -3.63
N ASN A 34 -21.08 2.85 -3.41
CA ASN A 34 -21.31 4.17 -4.00
C ASN A 34 -20.24 5.15 -3.50
N ASN A 35 -19.70 5.97 -4.40
CA ASN A 35 -18.67 6.93 -4.07
C ASN A 35 -19.23 8.31 -3.69
N GLU A 36 -20.56 8.48 -3.62
CA GLU A 36 -21.19 9.74 -3.22
C GLU A 36 -20.79 10.15 -1.81
N LEU A 37 -20.45 11.45 -1.64
CA LEU A 37 -19.92 11.95 -0.37
C LEU A 37 -20.89 11.76 0.80
N GLU A 38 -22.19 11.92 0.56
CA GLU A 38 -23.21 11.72 1.61
C GLU A 38 -23.30 10.26 2.05
N ASP A 39 -23.24 9.33 1.11
CA ASP A 39 -23.27 7.90 1.40
C ASP A 39 -22.03 7.48 2.20
N ILE A 40 -20.85 7.99 1.82
CA ILE A 40 -19.62 7.74 2.57
C ILE A 40 -19.68 8.37 3.97
N ARG A 41 -20.23 9.59 4.10
CA ARG A 41 -20.42 10.23 5.41
C ARG A 41 -21.33 9.38 6.30
N SER A 42 -22.47 8.92 5.78
CA SER A 42 -23.41 8.07 6.50
C SER A 42 -22.76 6.76 6.93
N LEU A 43 -22.04 6.09 6.02
CA LEU A 43 -21.35 4.84 6.31
C LEU A 43 -20.33 4.99 7.44
N VAL A 44 -19.49 6.03 7.41
CA VAL A 44 -18.50 6.26 8.47
C VAL A 44 -19.20 6.69 9.77
N GLY A 45 -20.27 7.46 9.70
CA GLY A 45 -21.10 7.82 10.86
C GLY A 45 -21.66 6.61 11.58
N GLU A 46 -22.26 5.66 10.82
CA GLU A 46 -22.76 4.39 11.34
C GLU A 46 -21.65 3.58 12.04
N VAL A 47 -20.44 3.57 11.49
CA VAL A 47 -19.28 2.91 12.11
C VAL A 47 -18.84 3.61 13.40
N CYS A 48 -18.79 4.94 13.42
CA CYS A 48 -18.42 5.71 14.60
C CYS A 48 -19.41 5.52 15.78
N GLU A 49 -20.67 5.23 15.48
CA GLU A 49 -21.73 5.01 16.48
C GLU A 49 -21.97 3.52 16.78
N PHE A 50 -21.22 2.63 16.15
CA PHE A 50 -21.39 1.19 16.34
C PHE A 50 -20.98 0.77 17.76
N ALA A 51 -21.89 0.09 18.46
CA ALA A 51 -21.64 -0.37 19.82
C ALA A 51 -20.63 -1.52 19.85
N THR A 52 -19.54 -1.33 20.59
CA THR A 52 -18.44 -2.28 20.77
C THR A 52 -18.13 -2.51 22.24
N GLU A 53 -17.33 -3.53 22.54
CA GLU A 53 -16.75 -3.67 23.88
C GLU A 53 -15.85 -2.46 24.18
N PRO A 54 -15.90 -1.86 25.38
CA PRO A 54 -15.11 -0.66 25.67
C PRO A 54 -13.61 -0.92 25.57
N ASP A 55 -12.97 -0.29 24.58
CA ASP A 55 -11.51 -0.28 24.38
C ASP A 55 -10.85 1.04 24.82
N GLY A 56 -11.68 2.00 25.28
CA GLY A 56 -11.27 3.34 25.72
C GLY A 56 -11.22 4.40 24.62
N ILE A 57 -11.53 4.04 23.37
CA ILE A 57 -11.61 4.96 22.24
C ILE A 57 -13.05 5.39 22.00
N GLU A 58 -13.26 6.70 21.89
CA GLU A 58 -14.56 7.27 21.53
C GLU A 58 -14.44 8.05 20.22
N PHE A 59 -15.31 7.75 19.24
CA PHE A 59 -15.36 8.48 17.97
C PHE A 59 -16.44 9.56 17.98
N THR A 60 -16.15 10.71 17.38
CA THR A 60 -17.09 11.84 17.29
C THR A 60 -17.67 11.94 15.87
N ALA A 61 -18.82 11.31 15.61
CA ALA A 61 -19.48 11.31 14.31
C ALA A 61 -19.82 12.72 13.79
N ALA A 62 -20.18 13.65 14.69
CA ALA A 62 -20.43 15.05 14.37
C ALA A 62 -19.21 15.81 13.80
N SER A 63 -18.01 15.22 13.91
CA SER A 63 -16.77 15.81 13.37
C SER A 63 -16.36 15.27 12.00
N ILE A 64 -17.20 14.44 11.38
CA ILE A 64 -16.91 13.85 10.07
C ILE A 64 -16.94 14.92 8.97
N GLU A 65 -15.80 15.09 8.32
CA GLU A 65 -15.62 15.87 7.10
C GLU A 65 -15.27 14.94 5.95
N VAL A 66 -16.01 15.04 4.83
CA VAL A 66 -15.78 14.26 3.62
C VAL A 66 -15.47 15.17 2.46
N GLN A 67 -14.47 14.81 1.66
CA GLN A 67 -14.09 15.57 0.46
C GLN A 67 -13.59 14.64 -0.64
N ARG A 68 -13.76 15.07 -1.90
CA ARG A 68 -13.12 14.42 -3.04
C ARG A 68 -11.60 14.64 -2.98
N ILE A 69 -10.85 13.60 -3.32
CA ILE A 69 -9.39 13.67 -3.53
C ILE A 69 -9.07 13.07 -4.89
N LYS A 70 -7.97 13.50 -5.51
CA LYS A 70 -7.44 12.81 -6.69
C LYS A 70 -6.45 11.75 -6.22
N GLU A 71 -6.74 10.49 -6.50
CA GLU A 71 -5.84 9.37 -6.27
C GLU A 71 -5.13 9.05 -7.59
N ASP A 72 -3.90 9.55 -7.72
CA ASP A 72 -3.15 9.55 -8.98
C ASP A 72 -3.96 10.26 -10.11
N ALA A 73 -3.39 10.46 -11.30
CA ALA A 73 -3.85 11.52 -12.22
C ALA A 73 -5.30 11.37 -12.78
N GLU A 74 -5.95 10.21 -12.59
CA GLU A 74 -7.17 9.85 -13.31
C GLU A 74 -8.39 9.48 -12.43
N TYR A 75 -8.23 9.19 -11.13
CA TYR A 75 -9.33 8.68 -10.30
C TYR A 75 -9.70 9.60 -9.12
N GLU A 76 -11.01 9.77 -8.88
CA GLU A 76 -11.53 10.52 -7.73
C GLU A 76 -11.80 9.59 -6.54
N GLY A 77 -10.91 9.63 -5.55
CA GLY A 77 -11.11 9.04 -4.24
C GLY A 77 -11.94 9.92 -3.31
N VAL A 78 -12.28 9.41 -2.13
CA VAL A 78 -12.92 10.16 -1.05
C VAL A 78 -12.03 10.12 0.18
N ARG A 79 -11.70 11.30 0.71
CA ARG A 79 -11.05 11.43 2.01
C ARG A 79 -12.07 11.76 3.07
N VAL A 80 -12.02 11.01 4.17
CA VAL A 80 -12.81 11.22 5.38
C VAL A 80 -11.88 11.61 6.51
N ARG A 81 -12.20 12.71 7.21
CA ARG A 81 -11.53 13.10 8.45
C ARG A 81 -12.53 13.17 9.58
N PHE A 82 -12.13 12.73 10.76
CA PHE A 82 -12.94 12.76 11.95
C PHE A 82 -12.04 12.70 13.19
N ASN A 83 -12.61 12.75 14.38
CA ASN A 83 -11.84 12.71 15.62
C ASN A 83 -12.20 11.47 16.44
N GLY A 84 -11.18 10.79 16.94
CA GLY A 84 -11.25 9.90 18.08
C GLY A 84 -10.75 10.60 19.35
N ALA A 85 -11.08 10.03 20.50
CA ALA A 85 -10.56 10.45 21.79
C ALA A 85 -10.13 9.23 22.61
N LEU A 86 -9.00 9.36 23.31
CA LEU A 86 -8.55 8.44 24.35
C LEU A 86 -8.37 9.23 25.64
N ALA A 87 -9.29 9.07 26.59
CA ALA A 87 -9.41 9.95 27.75
C ALA A 87 -9.46 11.44 27.35
N LYS A 88 -8.42 12.24 27.66
CA LYS A 88 -8.35 13.67 27.29
C LYS A 88 -7.60 13.93 25.98
N ALA A 89 -6.98 12.91 25.39
CA ALA A 89 -6.20 13.05 24.17
C ALA A 89 -7.14 13.03 22.96
N ARG A 90 -7.03 14.04 22.09
CA ARG A 90 -7.73 14.10 20.81
C ARG A 90 -6.87 13.48 19.72
N ILE A 91 -7.43 12.53 18.98
CA ILE A 91 -6.75 11.77 17.94
C ILE A 91 -7.41 12.12 16.61
N PRO A 92 -6.75 12.92 15.74
CA PRO A 92 -7.25 13.16 14.40
C PRO A 92 -7.15 11.88 13.57
N MET A 93 -8.25 11.48 12.95
CA MET A 93 -8.36 10.28 12.13
C MET A 93 -8.51 10.67 10.65
N GLN A 94 -7.91 9.89 9.76
CA GLN A 94 -8.06 10.05 8.31
C GLN A 94 -8.24 8.68 7.65
N ILE A 95 -9.27 8.57 6.81
CA ILE A 95 -9.51 7.42 5.92
C ILE A 95 -9.51 7.93 4.49
N ASP A 96 -8.69 7.33 3.64
CA ASP A 96 -8.71 7.57 2.20
C ASP A 96 -9.31 6.35 1.51
N ILE A 97 -10.38 6.58 0.75
CA ILE A 97 -11.12 5.53 0.03
C ILE A 97 -10.91 5.74 -1.45
N GLY A 98 -10.15 4.83 -2.05
CA GLY A 98 -10.04 4.69 -3.50
C GLY A 98 -11.20 3.91 -4.07
N PHE A 99 -11.57 4.21 -5.32
CA PHE A 99 -12.62 3.50 -6.04
C PHE A 99 -12.05 2.90 -7.32
N GLU A 100 -12.77 1.91 -7.86
CA GLU A 100 -12.49 1.29 -9.17
C GLU A 100 -11.24 0.41 -9.29
N ASP A 101 -10.40 0.34 -8.26
CA ASP A 101 -9.22 -0.52 -8.25
C ASP A 101 -9.51 -1.96 -8.71
N VAL A 102 -8.63 -2.42 -9.61
CA VAL A 102 -8.55 -3.80 -10.08
C VAL A 102 -7.65 -4.59 -9.14
N ILE A 103 -8.23 -5.58 -8.45
CA ILE A 103 -7.56 -6.40 -7.45
C ILE A 103 -7.36 -7.80 -8.03
N VAL A 104 -6.10 -8.12 -8.32
CA VAL A 104 -5.69 -9.40 -8.91
C VAL A 104 -4.48 -9.95 -8.14
N PRO A 105 -4.53 -11.18 -7.61
CA PRO A 105 -5.70 -12.06 -7.53
C PRO A 105 -6.84 -11.47 -6.67
N ARG A 106 -7.95 -12.20 -6.51
CA ARG A 106 -9.09 -11.70 -5.71
C ARG A 106 -8.67 -11.31 -4.28
N PRO A 107 -9.36 -10.35 -3.63
CA PRO A 107 -9.12 -10.01 -2.22
C PRO A 107 -9.15 -11.24 -1.31
N VAL A 108 -8.33 -11.19 -0.26
CA VAL A 108 -8.16 -12.29 0.71
C VAL A 108 -8.50 -11.80 2.12
N GLU A 109 -9.00 -12.70 2.96
CA GLU A 109 -9.17 -12.41 4.38
C GLU A 109 -7.82 -12.38 5.09
N ILE A 110 -7.65 -11.41 5.99
CA ILE A 110 -6.47 -11.29 6.84
C ILE A 110 -6.86 -10.94 8.27
N GLU A 111 -6.21 -11.59 9.23
CA GLU A 111 -6.25 -11.19 10.63
C GLU A 111 -5.34 -9.98 10.83
N TYR A 112 -5.89 -8.89 11.34
CA TYR A 112 -5.11 -7.74 11.77
C TYR A 112 -4.72 -7.92 13.25
N PRO A 113 -3.45 -7.67 13.64
CA PRO A 113 -3.02 -7.82 15.03
C PRO A 113 -3.84 -6.94 15.99
N ALA A 114 -4.47 -7.54 16.99
CA ALA A 114 -5.13 -6.83 18.07
C ALA A 114 -4.09 -6.18 19.00
N MET A 115 -4.38 -4.96 19.48
CA MET A 115 -3.53 -4.26 20.46
C MET A 115 -3.87 -4.63 21.91
N LEU A 116 -5.13 -4.99 22.16
CA LEU A 116 -5.66 -5.42 23.45
C LEU A 116 -5.97 -6.91 23.40
N GLU A 117 -6.37 -7.49 24.53
CA GLU A 117 -6.78 -8.89 24.65
C GLU A 117 -8.17 -9.16 24.03
N PHE A 118 -8.40 -8.63 22.83
CA PHE A 118 -9.59 -8.88 22.01
C PHE A 118 -9.26 -9.85 20.86
N PRO A 119 -10.26 -10.55 20.32
CA PRO A 119 -10.07 -11.32 19.08
C PRO A 119 -9.52 -10.43 17.96
N PRO A 120 -8.55 -10.91 17.15
CA PRO A 120 -8.04 -10.14 16.03
C PRO A 120 -9.14 -9.88 15.01
N PRO A 121 -9.34 -8.62 14.55
CA PRO A 121 -10.32 -8.35 13.50
C PRO A 121 -9.90 -8.99 12.18
N VAL A 122 -10.88 -9.52 11.45
CA VAL A 122 -10.70 -10.10 10.12
C VAL A 122 -11.14 -9.10 9.07
N LEU A 123 -10.24 -8.77 8.16
CA LEU A 123 -10.46 -7.77 7.10
C LEU A 123 -10.33 -8.42 5.73
N MET A 124 -11.15 -7.98 4.77
CA MET A 124 -10.85 -8.23 3.35
C MET A 124 -9.72 -7.29 2.93
N ALA A 125 -8.67 -7.83 2.32
CA ALA A 125 -7.45 -7.09 2.01
C ALA A 125 -6.92 -7.39 0.60
N TYR A 126 -6.08 -6.48 0.10
CA TYR A 126 -5.36 -6.69 -1.16
C TYR A 126 -4.38 -7.84 -0.98
N PRO A 127 -4.26 -8.75 -1.96
CA PRO A 127 -3.16 -9.69 -1.98
C PRO A 127 -1.84 -8.95 -2.24
N LYS A 128 -0.73 -9.57 -1.85
CA LYS A 128 0.60 -8.94 -1.94
C LYS A 128 0.96 -8.61 -3.38
N GLU A 129 0.54 -9.43 -4.33
CA GLU A 129 0.75 -9.26 -5.76
C GLU A 129 0.14 -7.94 -6.26
N THR A 130 -1.10 -7.61 -5.85
CA THR A 130 -1.71 -6.32 -6.20
C THR A 130 -0.94 -5.16 -5.58
N VAL A 131 -0.52 -5.28 -4.31
CA VAL A 131 0.26 -4.22 -3.65
C VAL A 131 1.62 -4.00 -4.34
N VAL A 132 2.29 -5.08 -4.77
CA VAL A 132 3.51 -4.98 -5.58
C VAL A 132 3.21 -4.30 -6.91
N ALA A 133 2.16 -4.71 -7.62
CA ALA A 133 1.78 -4.16 -8.91
C ALA A 133 1.49 -2.65 -8.84
N GLU A 134 0.70 -2.18 -7.86
CA GLU A 134 0.43 -0.75 -7.65
C GLU A 134 1.70 0.05 -7.38
N LYS A 135 2.61 -0.50 -6.57
CA LYS A 135 3.88 0.18 -6.27
C LYS A 135 4.77 0.25 -7.49
N LEU A 136 4.90 -0.82 -8.27
CA LEU A 136 5.68 -0.82 -9.52
C LEU A 136 5.10 0.14 -10.57
N GLU A 137 3.78 0.24 -10.65
CA GLU A 137 3.08 1.20 -11.50
C GLU A 137 3.41 2.65 -11.08
N ALA A 138 3.32 2.95 -9.77
CA ALA A 138 3.69 4.25 -9.23
C ALA A 138 5.17 4.61 -9.49
N LEU A 139 6.08 3.63 -9.40
CA LEU A 139 7.50 3.83 -9.76
C LEU A 139 7.71 4.13 -11.26
N THR A 140 6.77 3.73 -12.11
CA THR A 140 6.82 3.93 -13.57
C THR A 140 6.28 5.30 -13.96
N VAL A 141 5.12 5.70 -13.45
CA VAL A 141 4.43 6.95 -13.85
C VAL A 141 5.01 8.18 -13.18
N LEU A 142 5.18 8.13 -11.86
CA LEU A 142 5.27 9.36 -11.07
C LEU A 142 6.70 9.78 -10.76
N GLY A 143 7.69 8.94 -11.02
CA GLY A 143 9.05 9.18 -10.51
C GLY A 143 9.00 9.66 -9.05
N LEU A 144 9.70 10.75 -8.72
CA LEU A 144 9.77 11.30 -7.36
C LEU A 144 8.90 12.51 -7.09
N LEU A 145 7.59 12.36 -7.21
CA LEU A 145 6.73 13.17 -6.35
C LEU A 145 6.97 12.72 -4.89
N ASN A 146 7.31 13.69 -4.04
CA ASN A 146 7.99 13.58 -2.73
C ASN A 146 7.49 12.52 -1.70
N SER A 147 6.36 11.83 -1.95
CA SER A 147 5.76 10.84 -1.04
C SER A 147 6.02 9.37 -1.42
N ARG A 148 6.54 9.09 -2.63
CA ARG A 148 6.65 7.72 -3.17
C ARG A 148 7.99 7.02 -2.93
N ILE A 149 8.99 7.72 -2.37
CA ILE A 149 10.30 7.10 -2.05
C ILE A 149 10.17 5.90 -1.07
N LYS A 150 9.11 5.89 -0.26
CA LYS A 150 8.79 4.79 0.66
C LYS A 150 8.41 3.49 -0.05
N ASP A 151 7.99 3.54 -1.31
CA ASP A 151 7.57 2.35 -2.07
C ASP A 151 8.76 1.43 -2.39
N TYR A 152 9.98 1.97 -2.51
CA TYR A 152 11.20 1.15 -2.63
C TYR A 152 11.44 0.29 -1.39
N TYR A 153 11.23 0.89 -0.20
CA TYR A 153 11.34 0.16 1.05
C TYR A 153 10.28 -0.93 1.14
N ASP A 154 9.02 -0.58 0.87
CA ASP A 154 7.91 -1.53 0.95
C ASP A 154 8.11 -2.70 -0.05
N LEU A 155 8.56 -2.42 -1.29
CA LEU A 155 8.86 -3.45 -2.30
C LEU A 155 10.03 -4.35 -1.89
N ALA A 156 11.13 -3.77 -1.40
CA ALA A 156 12.28 -4.55 -0.94
C ALA A 156 11.93 -5.44 0.26
N LEU A 157 11.14 -4.91 1.20
CA LEU A 157 10.62 -5.65 2.34
C LEU A 157 9.74 -6.82 1.90
N LEU A 158 8.80 -6.57 0.98
CA LEU A 158 7.93 -7.61 0.43
C LEU A 158 8.74 -8.71 -0.27
N ALA A 159 9.69 -8.34 -1.12
CA ALA A 159 10.57 -9.28 -1.80
C ALA A 159 11.43 -10.10 -0.83
N ARG A 160 11.85 -9.51 0.29
CA ARG A 160 12.63 -10.23 1.30
C ARG A 160 11.79 -11.21 2.12
N LEU A 161 10.57 -10.80 2.49
CA LEU A 161 9.79 -11.49 3.52
C LEU A 161 8.74 -12.46 2.99
N TYR A 162 8.39 -12.42 1.71
CA TYR A 162 7.32 -13.28 1.18
C TYR A 162 7.71 -13.95 -0.13
N PRO A 163 7.24 -15.20 -0.36
CA PRO A 163 7.34 -15.83 -1.66
C PRO A 163 6.29 -15.23 -2.62
N PHE A 164 6.58 -15.28 -3.92
CA PHE A 164 5.63 -14.89 -4.97
C PHE A 164 5.55 -15.96 -6.04
N ASP A 165 4.32 -16.23 -6.49
CA ASP A 165 4.08 -16.97 -7.72
C ASP A 165 4.17 -15.99 -8.90
N GLY A 166 5.05 -16.30 -9.86
CA GLY A 166 5.33 -15.41 -10.98
C GLY A 166 4.11 -15.14 -11.84
N ASN A 167 3.25 -16.14 -12.05
CA ASN A 167 2.07 -15.97 -12.91
C ASN A 167 1.08 -15.01 -12.28
N LEU A 168 0.78 -15.19 -10.99
CA LEU A 168 -0.11 -14.31 -10.25
C LEU A 168 0.44 -12.88 -10.19
N LEU A 169 1.75 -12.74 -9.95
CA LEU A 169 2.38 -11.42 -9.93
C LEU A 169 2.35 -10.74 -11.31
N ALA A 170 2.63 -11.48 -12.39
CA ALA A 170 2.60 -10.97 -13.75
C ALA A 170 1.17 -10.60 -14.19
N GLU A 171 0.15 -11.34 -13.74
CA GLU A 171 -1.25 -11.03 -13.96
C GLU A 171 -1.67 -9.77 -13.21
N ALA A 172 -1.25 -9.62 -11.95
CA ALA A 172 -1.48 -8.42 -11.15
C ALA A 172 -0.87 -7.18 -11.81
N ILE A 173 0.40 -7.25 -12.22
CA ILE A 173 1.10 -6.16 -12.92
C ILE A 173 0.34 -5.76 -14.18
N ARG A 174 0.02 -6.71 -15.07
CA ARG A 174 -0.73 -6.41 -16.31
C ARG A 174 -2.08 -5.77 -16.03
N SER A 175 -2.80 -6.29 -15.04
CA SER A 175 -4.14 -5.82 -14.70
C SER A 175 -4.11 -4.39 -14.14
N THR A 176 -3.19 -4.09 -13.23
CA THR A 176 -3.03 -2.76 -12.63
C THR A 176 -2.57 -1.73 -13.67
N PHE A 177 -1.52 -2.03 -14.43
CA PHE A 177 -0.99 -1.10 -15.43
C PHE A 177 -2.01 -0.79 -16.53
N ARG A 178 -2.69 -1.82 -17.05
CA ARG A 178 -3.75 -1.64 -18.06
C ARG A 178 -4.91 -0.80 -17.53
N HIS A 179 -5.33 -1.05 -16.29
CA HIS A 179 -6.42 -0.30 -15.67
C HIS A 179 -6.06 1.18 -15.47
N ARG A 180 -4.81 1.48 -15.14
CA ARG A 180 -4.30 2.84 -14.94
C ARG A 180 -3.80 3.52 -16.21
N GLY A 181 -3.93 2.89 -17.39
CA GLY A 181 -3.46 3.45 -18.66
C GLY A 181 -1.94 3.56 -18.78
N THR A 182 -1.18 2.87 -17.93
CA THR A 182 0.28 2.96 -17.85
C THR A 182 0.94 1.91 -18.72
N ALA A 183 1.85 2.32 -19.60
CA ALA A 183 2.67 1.40 -20.38
C ALA A 183 3.66 0.65 -19.48
N ILE A 184 3.78 -0.66 -19.67
CA ILE A 184 4.75 -1.49 -18.94
C ILE A 184 6.10 -1.37 -19.63
N ASP A 185 7.09 -0.83 -18.92
CA ASP A 185 8.50 -0.86 -19.34
C ASP A 185 9.22 -2.01 -18.61
N ALA A 186 10.06 -2.76 -19.33
CA ALA A 186 10.93 -3.77 -18.74
C ALA A 186 11.94 -3.17 -17.76
N THR A 187 12.35 -1.91 -17.98
CA THR A 187 13.25 -1.16 -17.09
C THR A 187 12.69 0.25 -16.83
N PRO A 188 11.68 0.38 -15.95
CA PRO A 188 11.10 1.67 -15.60
C PRO A 188 12.17 2.64 -15.11
N VAL A 189 12.00 3.94 -15.39
CA VAL A 189 12.96 4.99 -14.99
C VAL A 189 13.31 4.93 -13.50
N GLY A 190 12.32 4.66 -12.64
CA GLY A 190 12.49 4.49 -11.19
C GLY A 190 13.46 3.39 -10.78
N LEU A 191 13.65 2.40 -11.64
CA LEU A 191 14.54 1.28 -11.41
C LEU A 191 15.88 1.41 -12.15
N THR A 192 16.24 2.56 -12.73
CA THR A 192 17.53 2.73 -13.44
C THR A 192 18.70 3.12 -12.51
N GLU A 193 19.95 2.92 -12.94
CA GLU A 193 21.12 3.38 -12.17
C GLU A 193 21.25 4.90 -12.17
N ALA A 194 20.95 5.53 -13.32
CA ALA A 194 20.81 6.97 -13.42
C ALA A 194 19.79 7.50 -12.41
N PHE A 195 18.76 6.69 -12.08
CA PHE A 195 17.84 7.06 -11.04
C PHE A 195 18.46 7.07 -9.65
N SER A 196 19.11 5.99 -9.22
CA SER A 196 19.68 5.98 -7.87
C SER A 196 20.85 6.94 -7.69
N ALA A 197 21.54 7.33 -8.77
CA ALA A 197 22.67 8.24 -8.74
C ALA A 197 22.31 9.73 -8.55
N ASP A 198 21.03 10.11 -8.69
CA ASP A 198 20.61 11.52 -8.55
C ASP A 198 20.67 11.97 -7.07
N PRO A 199 21.49 12.99 -6.72
CA PRO A 199 21.69 13.44 -5.35
C PRO A 199 20.41 13.90 -4.64
N ALA A 200 19.45 14.48 -5.38
CA ALA A 200 18.18 14.93 -4.80
C ALA A 200 17.38 13.75 -4.22
N ARG A 201 17.46 12.59 -4.89
CA ARG A 201 16.76 11.35 -4.53
C ARG A 201 17.38 10.72 -3.31
N ALA A 202 18.72 10.69 -3.27
CA ALA A 202 19.46 10.23 -2.10
C ALA A 202 19.12 11.07 -0.84
N VAL A 203 18.94 12.39 -0.98
CA VAL A 203 18.49 13.26 0.13
C VAL A 203 17.09 12.88 0.60
N GLN A 204 16.14 12.67 -0.32
CA GLN A 204 14.78 12.24 0.04
C GLN A 204 14.76 10.89 0.74
N TRP A 205 15.55 9.92 0.25
CA TRP A 205 15.69 8.60 0.86
C TRP A 205 16.23 8.68 2.29
N ARG A 206 17.35 9.38 2.51
CA ARG A 206 17.91 9.57 3.86
C ARG A 206 16.91 10.27 4.80
N ALA A 207 16.17 11.25 4.30
CA ALA A 207 15.14 11.93 5.08
C ALA A 207 13.95 11.00 5.43
N PHE A 208 13.61 10.05 4.56
CA PHE A 208 12.64 8.99 4.84
C PHE A 208 13.19 8.03 5.90
N VAL A 209 14.35 7.40 5.67
CA VAL A 209 14.98 6.44 6.60
C VAL A 209 15.09 7.01 8.02
N ARG A 210 15.59 8.25 8.15
CA ARG A 210 15.71 8.94 9.44
C ARG A 210 14.38 9.13 10.16
N ARG A 211 13.29 9.42 9.42
CA ARG A 211 11.95 9.65 10.01
C ARG A 211 11.27 8.36 10.39
N SER A 212 11.49 7.31 9.61
CA SER A 212 10.88 5.99 9.85
C SER A 212 11.42 5.31 11.10
N ARG A 213 12.56 5.76 11.65
CA ARG A 213 13.23 5.19 12.84
C ARG A 213 13.35 3.68 12.74
N PHE A 214 13.71 3.17 11.56
CA PHE A 214 13.92 1.74 11.36
C PHE A 214 14.92 1.25 12.41
N GLU A 215 14.53 0.26 13.21
CA GLU A 215 15.47 -0.38 14.10
C GLU A 215 16.57 -1.02 13.25
N SER A 216 17.80 -0.99 13.75
CA SER A 216 18.98 -1.55 13.09
C SER A 216 18.83 -3.03 12.71
N GLU A 217 17.80 -3.71 13.22
CA GLU A 217 17.42 -5.09 12.93
C GLU A 217 16.67 -5.28 11.60
N SER A 218 16.25 -4.21 10.91
CA SER A 218 15.57 -4.32 9.61
C SER A 218 16.43 -4.96 8.50
N GLY A 219 17.76 -4.84 8.61
CA GLY A 219 18.69 -5.25 7.55
C GLY A 219 18.44 -4.52 6.22
N LEU A 220 17.76 -3.37 6.27
CA LEU A 220 17.39 -2.50 5.15
C LEU A 220 17.87 -1.05 5.38
N ASP A 221 18.87 -0.85 6.25
CA ASP A 221 19.63 0.40 6.34
C ASP A 221 20.60 0.48 5.17
N LEU A 222 20.02 0.65 3.99
CA LEU A 222 20.69 0.63 2.70
C LEU A 222 20.69 2.02 2.12
N ASP A 223 21.72 2.34 1.34
CA ASP A 223 21.69 3.53 0.50
C ASP A 223 20.67 3.36 -0.64
N LEU A 224 20.33 4.48 -1.29
CA LEU A 224 19.27 4.49 -2.30
C LEU A 224 19.60 3.56 -3.50
N ASP A 225 20.86 3.51 -3.90
CA ASP A 225 21.34 2.63 -4.96
C ASP A 225 21.21 1.15 -4.59
N GLU A 226 21.54 0.79 -3.36
CA GLU A 226 21.42 -0.57 -2.86
C GLU A 226 19.96 -1.04 -2.79
N ILE A 227 19.05 -0.20 -2.27
CA ILE A 227 17.61 -0.55 -2.20
C ILE A 227 17.00 -0.61 -3.61
N VAL A 228 17.35 0.32 -4.51
CA VAL A 228 16.89 0.29 -5.91
C VAL A 228 17.41 -0.97 -6.61
N ALA A 229 18.66 -1.36 -6.39
CA ALA A 229 19.22 -2.60 -6.93
C ALA A 229 18.51 -3.85 -6.39
N GLN A 230 18.11 -3.86 -5.12
CA GLN A 230 17.29 -4.94 -4.56
C GLN A 230 15.91 -5.03 -5.23
N VAL A 231 15.19 -3.91 -5.32
CA VAL A 231 13.89 -3.87 -5.98
C VAL A 231 14.01 -4.27 -7.45
N ARG A 232 15.07 -3.80 -8.15
CA ARG A 232 15.37 -4.18 -9.53
C ARG A 232 15.56 -5.69 -9.68
N ARG A 233 16.33 -6.34 -8.80
CA ARG A 233 16.53 -7.80 -8.83
C ARG A 233 15.23 -8.58 -8.71
N PHE A 234 14.29 -8.09 -7.91
CA PHE A 234 12.97 -8.70 -7.77
C PHE A 234 12.08 -8.42 -9.00
N ALA A 235 12.00 -7.16 -9.44
CA ALA A 235 10.99 -6.72 -10.39
C ALA A 235 11.36 -6.91 -11.88
N SER A 236 12.64 -6.99 -12.24
CA SER A 236 13.06 -6.95 -13.66
C SER A 236 12.51 -8.12 -14.48
N ALA A 237 12.51 -9.33 -13.93
CA ALA A 237 12.02 -10.52 -14.63
C ALA A 237 10.50 -10.47 -14.90
N PRO A 238 9.62 -10.25 -13.89
CA PRO A 238 8.19 -10.12 -14.16
C PRO A 238 7.85 -8.90 -15.02
N LEU A 239 8.52 -7.75 -14.85
CA LEU A 239 8.31 -6.58 -15.73
C LEU A 239 8.71 -6.87 -17.18
N SER A 240 9.82 -7.56 -17.41
CA SER A 240 10.26 -7.92 -18.75
C SER A 240 9.31 -8.90 -19.43
N ALA A 241 8.84 -9.93 -18.70
CA ALA A 241 7.87 -10.89 -19.23
C ALA A 241 6.54 -10.21 -19.57
N THR A 242 6.03 -9.37 -18.66
CA THR A 242 4.76 -8.66 -18.86
C THR A 242 4.82 -7.63 -19.99
N ALA A 243 5.94 -6.91 -20.14
CA ALA A 243 6.16 -5.97 -21.26
C ALA A 243 6.20 -6.67 -22.64
N ARG A 244 6.60 -7.94 -22.67
CA ARG A 244 6.66 -8.76 -23.90
C ARG A 244 5.41 -9.63 -24.11
N GLU A 245 4.47 -9.58 -23.18
CA GLU A 245 3.29 -10.46 -23.14
C GLU A 245 3.65 -11.97 -23.04
N ASP A 246 4.82 -12.28 -22.48
CA ASP A 246 5.28 -13.65 -22.24
C ASP A 246 4.64 -14.25 -20.97
N ALA A 247 4.58 -15.58 -20.91
CA ALA A 247 4.27 -16.30 -19.67
C ALA A 247 5.41 -16.14 -18.63
N PHE A 248 5.07 -16.17 -17.34
CA PHE A 248 6.06 -16.01 -16.27
C PHE A 248 5.82 -16.99 -15.12
N ASP A 249 6.13 -18.26 -15.34
CA ASP A 249 5.86 -19.36 -14.40
C ASP A 249 6.93 -19.57 -13.31
N LEU A 250 7.84 -18.60 -13.10
CA LEU A 250 8.90 -18.71 -12.08
C LEU A 250 8.37 -18.47 -10.68
N LYS A 251 9.08 -18.95 -9.65
CA LYS A 251 8.74 -18.71 -8.25
C LYS A 251 9.81 -17.91 -7.55
N TRP A 252 9.39 -16.86 -6.86
CA TRP A 252 10.26 -16.10 -5.98
C TRP A 252 10.25 -16.74 -4.60
N ARG A 253 11.42 -17.17 -4.14
CA ARG A 253 11.60 -17.58 -2.74
C ARG A 253 11.92 -16.37 -1.89
N LEU A 254 11.73 -16.49 -0.58
CA LEU A 254 12.09 -15.45 0.40
C LEU A 254 13.52 -14.92 0.14
N GLY A 255 13.64 -13.64 -0.24
CA GLY A 255 14.94 -13.02 -0.55
C GLY A 255 15.54 -13.35 -1.92
N GLY A 256 14.81 -14.08 -2.78
CA GLY A 256 15.20 -14.43 -4.15
C GLY A 256 16.12 -15.66 -4.27
N PRO A 257 16.58 -15.96 -5.51
CA PRO A 257 16.12 -15.40 -6.78
C PRO A 257 14.82 -16.06 -7.28
N TRP A 258 14.35 -15.63 -8.46
CA TRP A 258 13.35 -16.36 -9.26
C TRP A 258 13.93 -17.70 -9.71
N ALA A 259 13.21 -18.81 -9.50
CA ALA A 259 13.63 -20.17 -9.85
C ALA A 259 12.45 -21.09 -10.18
#